data_AF-E0MU07-F1
#
_entry.id   AF-E0MU07-F1
#
_cell.length_a   1.000
_cell.length_b   1.000
_cell.length_c   1.000
_cell.angle_alpha   90.00
_cell.angle_beta   90.00
_cell.angle_gamma   90.00
#
_symmetry.space_group_name_H-M   'P 1'
#
loop_
_entity.id
_entity.type
_entity.pdbx_description
1 polymer ?
#
loop_
_entity_poly.entity_id
_entity_poly.type
_entity_poly.pdbx_seq_one_letter_code
_entity_poly.pdbx_strand_id
1 'polypeptide(L)'
;MPNFTNNAYQDALIEGYRLGNTTIEYYLADTAAGNFTQIERTAFAQATALWNEVANINFAETAVQADAEFIESLYVSGADGTSGNLGVHQNFIGSNTTVVDTITIDGTFATALSGSYNRSGFGWDETNANGGLQRGGIGFATIVHELGHGLGLDHTHITGSNDPHFFPGAPGEYDAGNNGLNSELYSIMSYRSGPEIRPNFIGETQNYGTVGGPMAFDIATVQFLYGANMTTRTGDDVYTMPSANAPGTYWSAIWDAGGTDTISHAGGTAAVTIDLRAATLQDEVGGGGFISRVGTIYGGYTIANGVVIENATGGQAADTLVGNAAANALDGGAGADTMTGGAGDDYYVVENVGDTVTELAGEGSDIIDTFVSYDVPVNVEVLRMQGTADLGTNGSVNRDIIQGNSGNNYINGAGGLDLMVGGSGNDTYTIDDSQDAVIEAAGGGDDVIYTSVDYVLLGDQEIETAILTENAVILRGDNSDNQLIGNDFINVLEGKGGTDYLLGLGGDDIFQVSLEANATDLDVFGDFEGAGVIGGDRIALDAAIWGMDGIVYQVSQTSFIVATAQNTMQQQFQIANITAPTTNLIAGDDYYFG
;
A
#
# COMPACT_ATOMS: atom_id res chain seq x y z
N MET A 1 35.56 5.57 19.98
CA MET A 1 34.36 5.72 19.13
C MET A 1 33.95 7.18 19.17
N PRO A 2 33.23 7.75 18.19
CA PRO A 2 32.62 9.07 18.40
C PRO A 2 31.83 9.01 19.70
N ASN A 3 31.95 10.04 20.54
CA ASN A 3 31.44 10.00 21.91
C ASN A 3 29.90 9.95 21.98
N PHE A 4 29.22 10.28 20.88
CA PHE A 4 27.77 10.36 20.75
C PHE A 4 27.36 10.13 19.28
N THR A 5 26.13 9.67 19.09
CA THR A 5 25.47 9.33 17.81
C THR A 5 25.14 10.57 16.95
N ASN A 6 25.28 11.78 17.50
CA ASN A 6 24.71 13.03 16.99
C ASN A 6 23.18 13.00 16.89
N ASN A 7 22.54 12.10 17.63
CA ASN A 7 21.11 11.99 17.77
C ASN A 7 20.77 12.23 19.25
N ALA A 8 20.05 13.32 19.54
CA ALA A 8 19.77 13.74 20.90
C ALA A 8 18.98 12.70 21.72
N TYR A 9 18.16 11.85 21.09
CA TYR A 9 17.40 10.81 21.77
C TYR A 9 18.27 9.60 22.10
N GLN A 10 19.05 9.11 21.15
CA GLN A 10 19.99 8.01 21.43
C GLN A 10 21.05 8.43 22.45
N ASP A 11 21.59 9.64 22.30
CA ASP A 11 22.61 10.19 23.20
C ASP A 11 22.09 10.38 24.63
N ALA A 12 20.79 10.65 24.79
CA ALA A 12 20.14 10.73 26.08
C ALA A 12 19.96 9.36 26.77
N LEU A 13 19.92 8.26 26.00
CA LEU A 13 19.84 6.90 26.55
C LEU A 13 21.21 6.29 26.83
N ILE A 14 22.31 6.91 26.45
CA ILE A 14 23.64 6.32 26.69
C ILE A 14 24.13 6.78 28.06
N GLU A 15 24.19 5.85 29.02
CA GLU A 15 24.70 6.12 30.37
C GLU A 15 26.22 6.38 30.40
N GLY A 16 26.91 6.09 29.29
CA GLY A 16 28.34 6.34 29.12
C GLY A 16 29.24 5.11 29.36
N TYR A 17 28.68 3.90 29.33
CA TYR A 17 29.46 2.67 29.31
C TYR A 17 28.86 1.60 28.39
N ARG A 18 29.65 0.56 28.09
CA ARG A 18 29.17 -0.70 27.51
C ARG A 18 30.04 -1.86 27.96
N LEU A 19 29.51 -3.08 27.90
CA LEU A 19 30.29 -4.28 28.13
C LEU A 19 31.32 -4.51 27.01
N GLY A 20 32.48 -5.04 27.37
CA GLY A 20 33.52 -5.40 26.41
C GLY A 20 33.24 -6.71 25.66
N ASN A 21 32.52 -7.63 26.31
CA ASN A 21 32.16 -8.93 25.76
C ASN A 21 30.84 -8.85 24.99
N THR A 22 30.75 -9.59 23.88
CA THR A 22 29.48 -9.80 23.15
C THR A 22 28.72 -11.03 23.64
N THR A 23 29.39 -11.96 24.32
CA THR A 23 28.72 -12.99 25.11
C THR A 23 28.60 -12.47 26.53
N ILE A 24 27.39 -12.44 27.07
CA ILE A 24 27.11 -11.94 28.41
C ILE A 24 26.58 -13.12 29.23
N GLU A 25 27.39 -13.63 30.14
CA GLU A 25 26.98 -14.66 31.07
C GLU A 25 26.17 -14.02 32.21
N TYR A 26 24.99 -14.57 32.47
CA TYR A 26 24.15 -14.12 33.59
C TYR A 26 23.87 -15.26 34.56
N TYR A 27 23.81 -14.93 35.85
CA TYR A 27 23.57 -15.87 36.94
C TYR A 27 22.34 -15.45 37.73
N LEU A 28 21.35 -16.34 37.82
CA LEU A 28 20.17 -16.15 38.66
C LEU A 28 20.47 -16.61 40.09
N ALA A 29 20.75 -15.63 40.96
CA ALA A 29 21.25 -15.88 42.31
C ALA A 29 20.16 -16.36 43.28
N ASP A 30 20.49 -17.40 44.04
CA ASP A 30 19.70 -17.82 45.19
C ASP A 30 19.86 -16.79 46.32
N THR A 31 18.75 -16.23 46.80
CA THR A 31 18.74 -15.20 47.84
C THR A 31 17.93 -15.63 49.07
N ALA A 32 17.91 -14.79 50.11
CA ALA A 32 17.02 -14.98 51.25
C ALA A 32 15.52 -14.92 50.87
N ALA A 33 15.18 -14.34 49.72
CA ALA A 33 13.84 -14.30 49.14
C ALA A 33 13.45 -15.61 48.40
N GLY A 34 14.33 -16.61 48.41
CA GLY A 34 14.12 -17.91 47.79
C GLY A 34 14.67 -17.99 46.36
N ASN A 35 14.60 -19.19 45.78
CA ASN A 35 15.10 -19.46 44.44
C ASN A 35 14.12 -18.96 43.38
N PHE A 36 14.65 -18.62 42.20
CA PHE A 36 13.86 -18.34 41.00
C PHE A 36 13.05 -19.59 40.60
N THR A 37 11.75 -19.40 40.47
CA THR A 37 10.76 -20.34 39.95
C THR A 37 10.92 -20.56 38.45
N GLN A 38 10.25 -21.58 37.91
CA GLN A 38 10.26 -21.82 36.45
C GLN A 38 9.63 -20.67 35.66
N ILE A 39 8.58 -20.03 36.19
CA ILE A 39 7.92 -18.89 35.51
C ILE A 39 8.90 -17.72 35.41
N GLU A 40 9.58 -17.39 36.50
CA GLU A 40 10.59 -16.32 36.50
C GLU A 40 11.75 -16.66 35.56
N ARG A 41 12.32 -17.87 35.63
CA ARG A 41 13.40 -18.30 34.72
C ARG A 41 13.01 -18.20 33.25
N THR A 42 11.78 -18.60 32.90
CA THR A 42 11.24 -18.44 31.53
C THR A 42 11.16 -16.96 31.14
N ALA A 43 10.73 -16.08 32.04
CA ALA A 43 10.67 -14.64 31.77
C ALA A 43 12.06 -14.03 31.52
N PHE A 44 13.07 -14.37 32.33
CA PHE A 44 14.46 -13.92 32.11
C PHE A 44 15.05 -14.44 30.79
N ALA A 45 14.83 -15.72 30.48
CA ALA A 45 15.29 -16.31 29.23
C ALA A 45 14.65 -15.63 28.01
N GLN A 46 13.36 -15.29 28.08
CA GLN A 46 12.67 -14.55 27.03
C GLN A 46 13.17 -13.10 26.92
N ALA A 47 13.30 -12.39 28.05
CA ALA A 47 13.76 -11.00 28.06
C ALA A 47 15.18 -10.84 27.50
N THR A 48 16.10 -11.73 27.88
CA THR A 48 17.47 -11.75 27.35
C THR A 48 17.51 -12.10 25.86
N ALA A 49 16.65 -13.02 25.39
CA ALA A 49 16.54 -13.34 23.97
C ALA A 49 16.10 -12.14 23.11
N LEU A 50 15.20 -11.29 23.61
CA LEU A 50 14.76 -10.09 22.89
C LEU A 50 15.90 -9.08 22.67
N TRP A 51 16.82 -8.95 23.64
CA TRP A 51 18.02 -8.13 23.47
C TRP A 51 19.00 -8.76 22.45
N ASN A 52 19.15 -10.09 22.44
CA ASN A 52 19.93 -10.81 21.42
C ASN A 52 19.35 -10.67 20.01
N GLU A 53 18.02 -10.58 19.88
CA GLU A 53 17.36 -10.41 18.59
C GLU A 53 17.76 -9.11 17.90
N VAL A 54 17.98 -8.04 18.65
CA VAL A 54 18.16 -6.69 18.08
C VAL A 54 19.62 -6.26 17.96
N ALA A 55 20.53 -6.85 18.73
CA ALA A 55 21.94 -6.47 18.73
C ALA A 55 22.88 -7.69 18.75
N ASN A 56 24.15 -7.50 18.38
CA ASN A 56 25.19 -8.54 18.37
C ASN A 56 25.69 -8.86 19.79
N ILE A 57 24.75 -9.27 20.63
CA ILE A 57 24.96 -9.77 21.98
C ILE A 57 24.37 -11.17 22.08
N ASN A 58 24.93 -11.96 22.98
CA ASN A 58 24.50 -13.31 23.25
C ASN A 58 24.50 -13.55 24.76
N PHE A 59 23.34 -13.37 25.37
CA PHE A 59 23.11 -13.77 26.75
C PHE A 59 23.15 -15.29 26.91
N ALA A 60 23.87 -15.75 27.94
CA ALA A 60 23.93 -17.16 28.31
C ALA A 60 23.76 -17.33 29.82
N GLU A 61 22.82 -18.15 30.27
CA GLU A 61 22.70 -18.46 31.70
C GLU A 61 23.89 -19.36 32.11
N THR A 62 24.60 -18.97 33.17
CA THR A 62 25.66 -19.78 33.78
C THR A 62 25.20 -20.37 35.11
N ALA A 63 25.72 -21.55 35.46
CA ALA A 63 25.50 -22.17 36.77
C ALA A 63 26.52 -21.71 37.83
N VAL A 64 27.52 -20.93 37.42
CA VAL A 64 28.65 -20.51 38.26
C VAL A 64 28.67 -18.99 38.35
N GLN A 65 28.33 -18.46 39.52
CA GLN A 65 28.26 -17.01 39.75
C GLN A 65 29.56 -16.26 39.42
N ALA A 66 30.72 -16.89 39.58
CA ALA A 66 32.02 -16.27 39.32
C ALA A 66 32.30 -16.04 37.83
N ASP A 67 31.57 -16.72 36.94
CA ASP A 67 31.73 -16.61 35.50
C ASP A 67 30.78 -15.53 34.92
N ALA A 68 29.77 -15.10 35.69
CA ALA A 68 28.74 -14.18 35.24
C ALA A 68 29.17 -12.71 35.26
N GLU A 69 28.91 -12.00 34.15
CA GLU A 69 28.92 -10.55 34.11
C GLU A 69 27.69 -9.94 34.79
N PHE A 70 26.53 -10.59 34.68
CA PHE A 70 25.26 -10.15 35.29
C PHE A 70 24.83 -11.08 36.42
N ILE A 71 24.56 -10.51 37.60
CA ILE A 71 24.06 -11.26 38.76
C ILE A 71 22.66 -10.76 39.08
N GLU A 72 21.65 -11.55 38.70
CA GLU A 72 20.24 -11.22 38.93
C GLU A 72 19.74 -11.83 40.23
N SER A 73 19.03 -11.05 41.03
CA SER A 73 18.66 -11.43 42.40
C SER A 73 17.23 -11.01 42.74
N LEU A 74 16.59 -11.71 43.68
CA LEU A 74 15.25 -11.38 44.17
C LEU A 74 15.31 -10.79 45.58
N TYR A 75 14.40 -9.88 45.88
CA TYR A 75 14.15 -9.39 47.25
C TYR A 75 12.65 -9.30 47.54
N VAL A 76 12.30 -9.16 48.82
CA VAL A 76 10.92 -9.01 49.31
C VAL A 76 10.83 -7.71 50.10
N SER A 77 9.88 -6.84 49.74
CA SER A 77 9.70 -5.52 50.37
C SER A 77 9.63 -5.62 51.90
N GLY A 78 10.49 -4.86 52.60
CA GLY A 78 10.57 -4.82 54.06
C GLY A 78 11.69 -5.68 54.69
N ALA A 79 12.45 -6.43 53.89
CA ALA A 79 13.60 -7.23 54.37
C ALA A 79 14.97 -6.55 54.15
N ASP A 80 15.09 -5.60 53.22
CA ASP A 80 16.35 -5.04 52.72
C ASP A 80 16.46 -3.50 52.82
N GLY A 81 15.39 -2.82 53.23
CA GLY A 81 15.37 -1.37 53.40
C GLY A 81 15.20 -0.56 52.11
N THR A 82 14.98 -1.20 50.96
CA THR A 82 14.59 -0.52 49.72
C THR A 82 13.06 -0.37 49.71
N SER A 83 12.56 0.86 49.87
CA SER A 83 11.13 1.13 49.89
C SER A 83 10.62 1.45 48.49
N GLY A 84 9.90 0.53 47.85
CA GLY A 84 8.88 0.86 46.84
C GLY A 84 9.19 0.58 45.35
N ASN A 85 10.41 0.19 44.97
CA ASN A 85 10.76 -0.06 43.56
C ASN A 85 10.34 -1.47 43.10
N LEU A 86 10.09 -1.64 41.80
CA LEU A 86 9.74 -2.94 41.19
C LEU A 86 10.98 -3.75 40.78
N GLY A 87 12.01 -3.05 40.30
CA GLY A 87 13.35 -3.55 39.98
C GLY A 87 14.38 -2.46 40.20
N VAL A 88 15.65 -2.85 40.32
CA VAL A 88 16.82 -1.96 40.21
C VAL A 88 17.98 -2.77 39.66
N HIS A 89 18.58 -2.31 38.56
CA HIS A 89 19.90 -2.73 38.11
C HIS A 89 20.94 -1.71 38.55
N GLN A 90 21.80 -2.07 39.50
CA GLN A 90 22.77 -1.13 40.05
C GLN A 90 24.04 -1.07 39.20
N ASN A 91 24.35 0.14 38.73
CA ASN A 91 25.63 0.47 38.14
C ASN A 91 26.55 1.04 39.22
N PHE A 92 27.59 0.26 39.58
CA PHE A 92 28.67 0.73 40.45
C PHE A 92 29.64 1.64 39.69
N ILE A 93 29.15 2.64 38.95
CA ILE A 93 29.95 3.82 38.66
C ILE A 93 29.82 4.68 39.92
N GLY A 94 30.80 4.55 40.82
CA GLY A 94 30.77 5.22 42.12
C GLY A 94 30.36 6.68 41.98
N SER A 95 29.36 7.08 42.77
CA SER A 95 28.70 8.39 42.96
C SER A 95 29.52 9.70 42.92
N ASN A 96 30.62 9.80 42.17
CA ASN A 96 31.52 10.94 42.18
C ASN A 96 32.40 11.09 40.94
N THR A 97 31.96 10.65 39.76
CA THR A 97 32.62 11.02 38.49
C THR A 97 31.77 12.03 37.74
N THR A 98 32.28 13.25 37.65
CA THR A 98 31.91 14.28 36.67
C THR A 98 31.53 13.63 35.34
N VAL A 99 30.35 14.02 34.81
CA VAL A 99 29.82 13.74 33.45
C VAL A 99 30.94 13.29 32.52
N VAL A 100 30.99 11.99 32.25
CA VAL A 100 32.03 11.43 31.40
C VAL A 100 31.47 11.40 29.97
N ASP A 101 31.79 12.43 29.19
CA ASP A 101 31.53 12.53 27.74
C ASP A 101 32.29 11.44 26.92
N THR A 102 32.59 10.27 27.48
CA THR A 102 33.26 9.15 26.79
C THR A 102 32.67 7.82 27.22
N ILE A 103 32.23 7.01 26.24
CA ILE A 103 31.80 5.63 26.48
C ILE A 103 32.98 4.82 27.01
N THR A 104 32.89 4.40 28.27
CA THR A 104 33.87 3.52 28.90
C THR A 104 33.57 2.07 28.50
N ILE A 105 34.47 1.45 27.74
CA ILE A 105 34.42 0.01 27.49
C ILE A 105 35.03 -0.68 28.70
N ASP A 106 34.34 -1.71 29.18
CA ASP A 106 34.72 -2.47 30.37
C ASP A 106 36.22 -2.82 30.44
N GLY A 107 36.95 -1.95 31.16
CA GLY A 107 38.31 -2.16 31.61
C GLY A 107 38.47 -1.83 33.10
N THR A 108 37.38 -1.56 33.82
CA THR A 108 37.42 -1.05 35.20
C THR A 108 36.22 -1.39 36.10
N PHE A 109 35.24 -2.22 35.71
CA PHE A 109 34.25 -2.64 36.71
C PHE A 109 34.90 -3.63 37.69
N ALA A 110 35.01 -3.22 38.96
CA ALA A 110 35.67 -4.02 40.00
C ALA A 110 34.82 -5.21 40.48
N THR A 111 33.56 -5.29 40.06
CA THR A 111 32.54 -6.29 40.42
C THR A 111 31.55 -6.46 39.29
N ALA A 112 30.95 -7.65 39.17
CA ALA A 112 29.83 -7.92 38.25
C ALA A 112 28.66 -6.93 38.46
N LEU A 113 27.94 -6.63 37.39
CA LEU A 113 26.74 -5.80 37.45
C LEU A 113 25.59 -6.62 38.06
N SER A 114 24.68 -5.97 38.79
CA SER A 114 23.64 -6.69 39.54
C SER A 114 22.25 -6.10 39.36
N GLY A 115 21.30 -6.93 38.92
CA GLY A 115 19.87 -6.66 38.98
C GLY A 115 19.23 -7.22 40.25
N SER A 116 18.30 -6.47 40.82
CA SER A 116 17.51 -6.85 41.99
C SER A 116 16.03 -6.59 41.75
N TYR A 117 15.19 -7.62 41.83
CA TYR A 117 13.76 -7.53 41.53
C TYR A 117 12.91 -7.80 42.75
N ASN A 118 11.86 -6.99 42.92
CA ASN A 118 10.95 -7.09 44.04
C ASN A 118 9.92 -8.18 43.79
N ARG A 119 10.09 -9.33 44.43
CA ARG A 119 9.19 -10.48 44.34
C ARG A 119 7.79 -10.20 44.92
N SER A 120 7.67 -9.17 45.76
CA SER A 120 6.39 -8.66 46.27
C SER A 120 5.90 -7.42 45.52
N GLY A 121 6.58 -7.07 44.42
CA GLY A 121 6.26 -5.94 43.57
C GLY A 121 4.98 -6.15 42.77
N PHE A 122 4.41 -5.05 42.33
CA PHE A 122 3.26 -5.05 41.44
C PHE A 122 3.59 -5.77 40.12
N GLY A 123 2.73 -6.70 39.68
CA GLY A 123 2.97 -7.50 38.47
C GLY A 123 3.90 -8.70 38.59
N TRP A 124 4.58 -8.90 39.72
CA TRP A 124 5.45 -10.06 39.93
C TRP A 124 4.63 -11.29 40.36
N ASP A 125 3.97 -11.95 39.41
CA ASP A 125 3.16 -13.16 39.65
C ASP A 125 3.88 -14.43 39.18
N GLU A 126 4.67 -15.00 40.10
CA GLU A 126 5.41 -16.25 39.93
C GLU A 126 4.53 -17.51 39.97
N THR A 127 3.22 -17.38 40.22
CA THR A 127 2.30 -18.52 40.40
C THR A 127 1.43 -18.77 39.17
N ASN A 128 1.36 -17.80 38.27
CA ASN A 128 0.51 -17.82 37.09
C ASN A 128 1.34 -17.53 35.83
N ALA A 129 1.44 -18.51 34.94
CA ALA A 129 2.16 -18.35 33.67
C ALA A 129 1.51 -17.31 32.73
N ASN A 130 0.24 -16.96 32.96
CA ASN A 130 -0.48 -15.88 32.28
C ASN A 130 -0.61 -14.62 33.16
N GLY A 131 0.28 -14.49 34.16
CA GLY A 131 0.38 -13.37 35.08
C GLY A 131 1.26 -12.25 34.54
N GLY A 132 1.68 -11.32 35.41
CA GLY A 132 2.48 -10.16 35.01
C GLY A 132 3.92 -10.45 34.57
N LEU A 133 4.39 -11.70 34.71
CA LEU A 133 5.66 -12.18 34.17
C LEU A 133 5.55 -12.76 32.74
N GLN A 134 4.35 -12.84 32.18
CA GLN A 134 4.17 -13.14 30.75
C GLN A 134 4.56 -11.89 29.92
N ARG A 135 5.10 -12.08 28.71
CA ARG A 135 5.34 -10.98 27.76
C ARG A 135 4.09 -10.12 27.57
N GLY A 136 4.23 -8.81 27.79
CA GLY A 136 3.14 -7.85 27.83
C GLY A 136 2.63 -7.50 29.22
N GLY A 137 3.03 -8.25 30.26
CA GLY A 137 2.81 -7.91 31.66
C GLY A 137 3.89 -6.98 32.21
N ILE A 138 3.56 -6.23 33.27
CA ILE A 138 4.45 -5.20 33.83
C ILE A 138 5.70 -5.79 34.52
N GLY A 139 5.58 -6.98 35.11
CA GLY A 139 6.73 -7.68 35.70
C GLY A 139 7.73 -8.11 34.63
N PHE A 140 7.24 -8.59 33.48
CA PHE A 140 8.09 -8.90 32.33
C PHE A 140 8.78 -7.64 31.77
N ALA A 141 8.03 -6.55 31.57
CA ALA A 141 8.59 -5.28 31.10
C ALA A 141 9.68 -4.73 32.06
N THR A 142 9.49 -4.92 33.37
CA THR A 142 10.51 -4.57 34.37
C THR A 142 11.80 -5.36 34.14
N ILE A 143 11.73 -6.67 33.87
CA ILE A 143 12.94 -7.47 33.57
C ILE A 143 13.66 -6.93 32.33
N VAL A 144 12.91 -6.61 31.27
CA VAL A 144 13.49 -6.04 30.03
C VAL A 144 14.18 -4.69 30.30
N HIS A 145 13.53 -3.82 31.08
CA HIS A 145 14.02 -2.50 31.49
C HIS A 145 15.35 -2.60 32.26
N GLU A 146 15.38 -3.41 33.31
CA GLU A 146 16.58 -3.54 34.16
C GLU A 146 17.76 -4.16 33.41
N LEU A 147 17.51 -5.12 32.50
CA LEU A 147 18.55 -5.63 31.61
C LEU A 147 19.08 -4.55 30.66
N GLY A 148 18.22 -3.62 30.22
CA GLY A 148 18.62 -2.44 29.44
C GLY A 148 19.64 -1.57 30.18
N HIS A 149 19.40 -1.30 31.47
CA HIS A 149 20.39 -0.64 32.33
C HIS A 149 21.69 -1.41 32.35
N GLY A 150 21.68 -2.73 32.57
CA GLY A 150 22.90 -3.55 32.53
C GLY A 150 23.69 -3.43 31.21
N LEU A 151 22.98 -3.24 30.10
CA LEU A 151 23.58 -3.03 28.77
C LEU A 151 24.12 -1.61 28.53
N GLY A 152 23.90 -0.68 29.46
CA GLY A 152 24.40 0.70 29.40
C GLY A 152 23.36 1.73 28.95
N LEU A 153 22.07 1.41 29.05
CA LEU A 153 20.98 2.34 28.76
C LEU A 153 20.57 3.09 30.03
N ASP A 154 20.39 4.41 29.92
CA ASP A 154 19.84 5.24 30.99
C ASP A 154 18.33 5.44 30.83
N HIS A 155 17.68 6.04 31.83
CA HIS A 155 16.32 6.53 31.71
C HIS A 155 16.23 7.66 30.69
N THR A 156 15.05 7.85 30.12
CA THR A 156 14.74 8.94 29.18
C THR A 156 14.69 10.33 29.81
N HIS A 157 14.89 10.44 31.12
CA HIS A 157 14.66 11.62 31.94
C HIS A 157 15.68 11.69 33.07
N ILE A 158 15.74 12.84 33.74
CA ILE A 158 16.72 13.08 34.80
C ILE A 158 16.36 12.30 36.07
N THR A 159 17.23 11.39 36.51
CA THR A 159 17.07 10.65 37.78
C THR A 159 17.95 11.16 38.93
N GLY A 160 18.77 12.20 38.69
CA GLY A 160 19.65 12.80 39.68
C GLY A 160 20.03 14.25 39.40
N SER A 161 20.49 14.99 40.42
CA SER A 161 20.64 16.46 40.34
C SER A 161 21.74 16.99 39.40
N ASN A 162 22.51 16.13 38.72
CA ASN A 162 23.65 16.50 37.87
C ASN A 162 23.71 15.76 36.52
N ASP A 163 22.64 15.06 36.12
CA ASP A 163 22.59 14.36 34.84
C ASP A 163 22.03 15.30 33.73
N PRO A 164 22.81 15.63 32.70
CA PRO A 164 22.36 16.46 31.59
C PRO A 164 21.69 15.66 30.45
N HIS A 165 21.65 14.32 30.52
CA HIS A 165 21.18 13.45 29.45
C HIS A 165 19.70 13.11 29.67
N PHE A 166 18.82 13.66 28.85
CA PHE A 166 17.40 13.37 28.87
C PHE A 166 16.81 13.59 27.48
N PHE A 167 15.70 12.92 27.19
CA PHE A 167 14.98 13.11 25.94
C PHE A 167 14.63 14.60 25.76
N PRO A 168 14.82 15.19 24.57
CA PRO A 168 14.41 16.57 24.30
C PRO A 168 13.02 16.88 24.86
N GLY A 169 12.94 17.88 25.75
CA GLY A 169 11.71 18.33 26.38
C GLY A 169 11.22 17.49 27.59
N ALA A 170 12.00 16.53 28.09
CA ALA A 170 11.61 15.64 29.19
C ALA A 170 12.55 15.67 30.42
N PRO A 171 12.76 16.82 31.07
CA PRO A 171 13.59 16.89 32.29
C PRO A 171 12.97 16.17 33.49
N GLY A 172 11.63 16.02 33.55
CA GLY A 172 10.92 15.30 34.60
C GLY A 172 10.50 13.89 34.18
N GLU A 173 10.40 12.99 35.17
CA GLU A 173 10.07 11.56 35.01
C GLU A 173 8.78 11.28 34.22
N TYR A 174 7.79 12.18 34.28
CA TYR A 174 6.49 12.03 33.62
C TYR A 174 6.22 13.10 32.55
N ASP A 175 7.25 13.86 32.15
CA ASP A 175 7.13 14.80 31.05
C ASP A 175 6.96 14.02 29.73
N ALA A 176 6.08 14.49 28.83
CA ALA A 176 5.85 13.80 27.56
C ALA A 176 7.03 13.91 26.58
N GLY A 177 7.97 14.83 26.81
CA GLY A 177 9.00 15.17 25.83
C GLY A 177 8.42 15.86 24.60
N ASN A 178 9.31 16.35 23.73
CA ASN A 178 8.91 16.85 22.42
C ASN A 178 8.23 15.73 21.62
N ASN A 179 7.19 16.09 20.88
CA ASN A 179 6.38 15.16 20.06
C ASN A 179 5.78 13.96 20.81
N GLY A 180 5.79 13.97 22.16
CA GLY A 180 5.32 12.83 22.96
C GLY A 180 6.28 11.64 22.98
N LEU A 181 7.55 11.85 22.59
CA LEU A 181 8.54 10.78 22.41
C LEU A 181 9.07 10.20 23.73
N ASN A 182 8.89 10.88 24.87
CA ASN A 182 9.12 10.25 26.18
C ASN A 182 7.90 9.41 26.56
N SER A 183 7.96 8.13 26.17
CA SER A 183 6.88 7.17 26.33
C SER A 183 7.44 5.76 26.31
N GLU A 184 6.87 4.87 27.12
CA GLU A 184 7.14 3.43 27.10
C GLU A 184 6.98 2.86 25.67
N LEU A 185 6.09 3.43 24.83
CA LEU A 185 5.90 3.02 23.43
C LEU A 185 7.12 3.23 22.52
N TYR A 186 8.07 4.06 22.93
CA TYR A 186 9.22 4.45 22.12
C TYR A 186 10.55 4.14 22.80
N SER A 187 10.55 4.02 24.12
CA SER A 187 11.65 3.48 24.92
C SER A 187 11.11 2.78 26.17
N ILE A 188 11.50 1.52 26.39
CA ILE A 188 11.23 0.78 27.65
C ILE A 188 11.84 1.50 28.86
N MET A 189 12.83 2.38 28.65
CA MET A 189 13.50 3.14 29.71
C MET A 189 12.70 4.37 30.19
N SER A 190 11.52 4.63 29.61
CA SER A 190 10.61 5.69 30.06
C SER A 190 9.74 5.25 31.24
N TYR A 191 9.55 6.14 32.23
CA TYR A 191 8.57 5.96 33.31
C TYR A 191 7.16 6.42 32.93
N ARG A 192 7.04 7.09 31.79
CA ARG A 192 5.76 7.57 31.28
C ARG A 192 5.15 6.54 30.33
N SER A 193 3.97 6.04 30.66
CA SER A 193 3.16 5.28 29.71
C SER A 193 2.62 6.19 28.60
N GLY A 194 2.60 5.69 27.36
CA GLY A 194 1.99 6.37 26.22
C GLY A 194 0.46 6.40 26.30
N PRO A 195 -0.22 7.28 25.54
CA PRO A 195 -1.68 7.33 25.55
C PRO A 195 -2.34 6.06 24.99
N GLU A 196 -1.62 5.30 24.16
CA GLU A 196 -2.02 3.98 23.65
C GLU A 196 -1.72 2.86 24.64
N ILE A 197 -0.91 3.14 25.66
CA ILE A 197 -0.77 2.26 26.82
C ILE A 197 -1.89 2.62 27.80
N ARG A 198 -2.34 1.62 28.55
CA ARG A 198 -3.46 1.74 29.47
C ARG A 198 -3.29 2.91 30.44
N PRO A 199 -4.27 3.84 30.54
CA PRO A 199 -4.26 4.83 31.60
C PRO A 199 -4.71 4.17 32.90
N ASN A 200 -3.81 4.15 33.89
CA ASN A 200 -4.01 3.73 35.29
C ASN A 200 -3.81 2.23 35.58
N PHE A 201 -2.68 1.91 36.23
CA PHE A 201 -2.33 0.60 36.80
C PHE A 201 -3.19 0.17 38.02
N ILE A 202 -4.35 0.79 38.23
CA ILE A 202 -5.24 0.48 39.34
C ILE A 202 -6.43 -0.32 38.82
N GLY A 203 -6.40 -1.63 39.09
CA GLY A 203 -7.61 -2.35 39.41
C GLY A 203 -8.13 -3.42 38.47
N GLU A 204 -7.42 -3.90 37.43
CA GLU A 204 -7.79 -5.22 36.89
C GLU A 204 -6.77 -6.00 36.01
N THR A 205 -5.72 -5.43 35.39
CA THR A 205 -4.81 -6.26 34.55
C THR A 205 -3.36 -5.78 34.50
N GLN A 206 -2.52 -6.28 35.41
CA GLN A 206 -1.05 -6.18 35.39
C GLN A 206 -0.37 -7.18 34.42
N ASN A 207 -1.19 -7.96 33.71
CA ASN A 207 -0.78 -9.17 32.98
C ASN A 207 -0.62 -8.96 31.47
N TYR A 208 -1.05 -7.82 30.93
CA TYR A 208 -0.95 -7.50 29.51
C TYR A 208 -1.05 -5.99 29.25
N GLY A 209 -0.71 -5.60 28.03
CA GLY A 209 -0.94 -4.28 27.47
C GLY A 209 0.11 -3.23 27.80
N THR A 210 1.25 -3.64 28.37
CA THR A 210 2.49 -2.86 28.35
C THR A 210 3.36 -3.27 27.15
N VAL A 211 4.53 -2.67 27.01
CA VAL A 211 5.51 -3.07 26.00
C VAL A 211 6.08 -4.46 26.30
N GLY A 212 6.39 -5.19 25.23
CA GLY A 212 6.84 -6.57 25.29
C GLY A 212 8.34 -6.76 25.05
N GLY A 213 9.13 -5.70 24.93
CA GLY A 213 10.54 -5.77 24.56
C GLY A 213 11.19 -4.38 24.43
N PRO A 214 12.45 -4.30 23.96
CA PRO A 214 13.07 -3.03 23.60
C PRO A 214 12.29 -2.34 22.47
N MET A 215 12.17 -1.02 22.56
CA MET A 215 11.45 -0.18 21.61
C MET A 215 12.43 0.59 20.71
N ALA A 216 11.94 1.36 19.74
CA ALA A 216 12.77 1.87 18.64
C ALA A 216 14.02 2.64 19.08
N PHE A 217 13.93 3.49 20.11
CA PHE A 217 15.11 4.20 20.63
C PHE A 217 16.06 3.29 21.41
N ASP A 218 15.53 2.30 22.13
CA ASP A 218 16.34 1.30 22.85
C ASP A 218 17.12 0.44 21.86
N ILE A 219 16.43 -0.04 20.81
CA ILE A 219 17.00 -0.82 19.70
C ILE A 219 18.12 -0.02 19.05
N ALA A 220 17.85 1.22 18.61
CA ALA A 220 18.87 2.04 17.97
C ALA A 220 20.08 2.30 18.88
N THR A 221 19.85 2.48 20.19
CA THR A 221 20.92 2.74 21.17
C THR A 221 21.77 1.49 21.44
N VAL A 222 21.13 0.33 21.69
CA VAL A 222 21.87 -0.92 21.93
C VAL A 222 22.60 -1.38 20.66
N GLN A 223 22.04 -1.13 19.48
CA GLN A 223 22.72 -1.39 18.19
C GLN A 223 23.91 -0.46 17.97
N PHE A 224 23.85 0.79 18.43
CA PHE A 224 25.03 1.65 18.42
C PHE A 224 26.13 1.13 19.35
N LEU A 225 25.76 0.62 20.54
CA LEU A 225 26.72 0.11 21.51
C LEU A 225 27.34 -1.24 21.10
N TYR A 226 26.56 -2.15 20.52
CA TYR A 226 26.97 -3.54 20.30
C TYR A 226 26.95 -3.98 18.82
N GLY A 227 26.38 -3.17 17.92
CA GLY A 227 26.12 -3.51 16.52
C GLY A 227 24.78 -4.21 16.32
N ALA A 228 24.13 -3.96 15.19
CA ALA A 228 22.84 -4.57 14.84
C ALA A 228 22.98 -6.06 14.49
N ASN A 229 22.02 -6.87 14.95
CA ASN A 229 21.94 -8.28 14.59
C ASN A 229 21.18 -8.46 13.27
N MET A 230 21.93 -8.61 12.19
CA MET A 230 21.39 -8.76 10.83
C MET A 230 21.03 -10.21 10.46
N THR A 231 20.88 -11.11 11.45
CA THR A 231 20.48 -12.50 11.24
C THR A 231 19.09 -12.82 11.79
N THR A 232 18.48 -11.86 12.47
CA THR A 232 17.13 -11.98 13.02
C THR A 232 16.12 -11.71 11.92
N ARG A 233 15.24 -12.67 11.63
CA ARG A 233 14.12 -12.52 10.68
C ARG A 233 14.62 -12.01 9.33
N THR A 234 15.16 -12.93 8.53
CA THR A 234 15.75 -12.60 7.21
C THR A 234 14.93 -13.18 6.06
N GLY A 235 13.69 -13.58 6.33
CA GLY A 235 12.78 -14.15 5.34
C GLY A 235 11.43 -13.47 5.49
N ASP A 236 10.47 -13.87 4.66
CA ASP A 236 9.17 -13.21 4.60
C ASP A 236 8.36 -13.50 5.88
N ASP A 237 8.32 -12.53 6.78
CA ASP A 237 7.75 -12.64 8.11
C ASP A 237 6.38 -11.93 8.22
N VAL A 238 5.46 -12.51 9.00
CA VAL A 238 4.11 -11.97 9.21
C VAL A 238 3.90 -11.57 10.67
N TYR A 239 3.67 -10.29 10.89
CA TYR A 239 3.40 -9.65 12.17
C TYR A 239 1.89 -9.51 12.39
N THR A 240 1.29 -10.45 13.11
CA THR A 240 -0.16 -10.49 13.34
C THR A 240 -0.62 -9.53 14.43
N MET A 241 -1.56 -8.65 14.07
CA MET A 241 -2.18 -7.70 14.98
C MET A 241 -3.04 -8.39 16.05
N PRO A 242 -3.03 -7.91 17.32
CA PRO A 242 -3.75 -8.56 18.40
C PRO A 242 -5.27 -8.44 18.25
N SER A 243 -6.01 -9.45 18.70
CA SER A 243 -7.47 -9.52 18.57
C SER A 243 -8.24 -9.25 19.87
N ALA A 244 -7.56 -9.22 21.02
CA ALA A 244 -8.19 -8.96 22.31
C ALA A 244 -7.23 -8.34 23.33
N ASN A 245 -7.82 -7.71 24.35
CA ASN A 245 -7.13 -7.31 25.57
C ASN A 245 -7.03 -8.50 26.54
N ALA A 246 -5.95 -9.26 26.47
CA ALA A 246 -5.74 -10.49 27.24
C ALA A 246 -4.25 -10.74 27.53
N PRO A 247 -3.90 -11.61 28.51
CA PRO A 247 -2.52 -12.05 28.75
C PRO A 247 -1.82 -12.47 27.45
N GLY A 248 -0.65 -11.89 27.17
CA GLY A 248 0.08 -12.05 25.90
C GLY A 248 -0.15 -10.93 24.87
N THR A 249 -1.03 -9.96 25.12
CA THR A 249 -1.16 -8.73 24.31
C THR A 249 -0.11 -7.70 24.75
N TYR A 250 0.63 -7.12 23.81
CA TYR A 250 1.68 -6.15 24.08
C TYR A 250 1.94 -5.21 22.91
N TRP A 251 2.67 -4.14 23.19
CA TRP A 251 3.28 -3.26 22.19
C TRP A 251 4.72 -3.70 21.92
N SER A 252 5.19 -3.63 20.67
CA SER A 252 6.58 -3.96 20.32
C SER A 252 7.08 -3.07 19.18
N ALA A 253 8.35 -2.68 19.22
CA ALA A 253 9.03 -2.25 18.02
C ALA A 253 9.47 -3.48 17.21
N ILE A 254 9.22 -3.48 15.91
CA ILE A 254 9.66 -4.55 15.01
C ILE A 254 11.13 -4.33 14.67
N TRP A 255 11.97 -5.34 14.93
CA TRP A 255 13.30 -5.49 14.35
C TRP A 255 13.28 -6.69 13.41
N ASP A 256 13.56 -6.40 12.15
CA ASP A 256 13.58 -7.34 11.02
C ASP A 256 14.81 -7.01 10.16
N ALA A 257 15.58 -8.02 9.76
CA ALA A 257 16.81 -7.82 9.02
C ALA A 257 16.66 -8.04 7.50
N GLY A 258 15.46 -8.42 7.05
CA GLY A 258 15.06 -8.39 5.65
C GLY A 258 14.13 -9.53 5.27
N GLY A 259 13.59 -9.45 4.06
CA GLY A 259 12.50 -10.29 3.63
C GLY A 259 11.52 -9.42 2.85
N THR A 260 10.35 -9.96 2.56
CA THR A 260 9.18 -9.16 2.23
C THR A 260 8.12 -9.43 3.29
N ASP A 261 7.93 -8.45 4.16
CA ASP A 261 7.28 -8.64 5.45
C ASP A 261 5.90 -7.98 5.49
N THR A 262 5.03 -8.49 6.36
CA THR A 262 3.63 -8.08 6.40
C THR A 262 3.17 -7.79 7.82
N ILE A 263 2.57 -6.62 8.07
CA ILE A 263 1.70 -6.42 9.25
C ILE A 263 0.27 -6.78 8.85
N SER A 264 -0.35 -7.70 9.58
CA SER A 264 -1.65 -8.27 9.17
C SER A 264 -2.68 -8.28 10.29
N HIS A 265 -3.87 -7.77 10.00
CA HIS A 265 -5.10 -7.97 10.77
C HIS A 265 -6.13 -8.82 10.00
N ALA A 266 -5.67 -9.68 9.08
CA ALA A 266 -6.54 -10.47 8.21
C ALA A 266 -7.62 -11.25 9.00
N GLY A 267 -8.88 -11.05 8.60
CA GLY A 267 -10.05 -11.67 9.26
C GLY A 267 -10.43 -11.05 10.60
N GLY A 268 -9.73 -10.02 11.05
CA GLY A 268 -10.07 -9.20 12.20
C GLY A 268 -11.37 -8.43 11.98
N THR A 269 -12.09 -8.11 13.06
CA THR A 269 -13.42 -7.47 12.99
C THR A 269 -13.44 -6.05 13.52
N ALA A 270 -12.31 -5.58 14.04
CA ALA A 270 -12.16 -4.23 14.58
C ALA A 270 -11.30 -3.41 13.64
N ALA A 271 -11.60 -2.11 13.57
CA ALA A 271 -10.84 -1.18 12.75
C ALA A 271 -9.37 -1.13 13.19
N VAL A 272 -8.46 -1.19 12.21
CA VAL A 272 -7.02 -1.14 12.39
C VAL A 272 -6.44 0.10 11.71
N THR A 273 -5.43 0.68 12.34
CA THR A 273 -4.48 1.57 11.67
C THR A 273 -3.18 0.79 11.53
N ILE A 274 -2.67 0.63 10.31
CA ILE A 274 -1.36 0.05 10.01
C ILE A 274 -0.53 1.14 9.34
N ASP A 275 0.65 1.40 9.89
CA ASP A 275 1.58 2.40 9.37
C ASP A 275 2.95 1.75 9.22
N LEU A 276 3.39 1.61 7.97
CA LEU A 276 4.61 0.88 7.59
C LEU A 276 5.87 1.73 7.69
N ARG A 277 5.77 2.97 8.15
CA ARG A 277 6.93 3.87 8.27
C ARG A 277 7.74 3.58 9.53
N ALA A 278 9.03 3.34 9.31
CA ALA A 278 10.01 3.14 10.36
C ALA A 278 10.26 4.39 11.22
N ALA A 279 10.77 4.17 12.43
CA ALA A 279 11.24 5.23 13.30
C ALA A 279 12.33 6.07 12.61
N THR A 280 12.19 7.40 12.62
CA THR A 280 13.19 8.32 12.05
C THR A 280 14.31 8.67 13.03
N LEU A 281 14.07 8.40 14.33
CA LEU A 281 14.88 8.81 15.47
C LEU A 281 15.02 10.33 15.65
N GLN A 282 14.33 11.14 14.84
CA GLN A 282 14.43 12.60 14.89
C GLN A 282 13.43 13.21 15.88
N ASP A 283 13.62 14.49 16.22
CA ASP A 283 12.68 15.28 17.02
C ASP A 283 11.45 15.70 16.21
N GLU A 284 10.63 14.71 15.86
CA GLU A 284 9.43 14.90 15.05
C GLU A 284 8.38 13.82 15.36
N VAL A 285 7.18 14.00 14.79
CA VAL A 285 6.17 12.94 14.78
C VAL A 285 6.71 11.76 13.99
N GLY A 286 6.75 10.58 14.61
CA GLY A 286 7.36 9.38 14.02
C GLY A 286 8.81 9.13 14.44
N GLY A 287 9.41 9.98 15.30
CA GLY A 287 10.76 9.78 15.83
C GLY A 287 10.97 8.39 16.46
N GLY A 288 9.98 7.90 17.22
CA GLY A 288 9.97 6.56 17.81
C GLY A 288 9.26 5.49 16.97
N GLY A 289 8.90 5.82 15.72
CA GLY A 289 8.06 5.00 14.83
C GLY A 289 6.59 5.39 14.89
N PHE A 290 5.87 5.04 13.83
CA PHE A 290 4.43 5.23 13.75
C PHE A 290 3.71 4.03 14.35
N ILE A 291 2.56 4.28 14.99
CA ILE A 291 1.85 3.25 15.76
C ILE A 291 0.84 2.55 14.85
N SER A 292 1.05 1.25 14.65
CA SER A 292 0.05 0.32 14.14
C SER A 292 -0.78 -0.24 15.31
N ARG A 293 -2.11 -0.13 15.27
CA ARG A 293 -3.02 -0.49 16.38
C ARG A 293 -4.38 -0.99 15.92
N VAL A 294 -5.04 -1.79 16.75
CA VAL A 294 -6.42 -2.25 16.56
C VAL A 294 -7.35 -1.60 17.59
N GLY A 295 -8.23 -0.70 17.14
CA GLY A 295 -9.27 -0.07 17.97
C GLY A 295 -8.79 0.33 19.38
N THR A 296 -9.36 -0.31 20.42
CA THR A 296 -9.02 -0.07 21.83
C THR A 296 -8.19 -1.22 22.45
N ILE A 297 -7.50 -2.00 21.63
CA ILE A 297 -6.61 -3.07 22.08
C ILE A 297 -5.27 -2.42 22.45
N TYR A 298 -4.78 -2.73 23.65
CA TYR A 298 -3.53 -2.20 24.17
C TYR A 298 -2.35 -3.03 23.66
N GLY A 299 -2.21 -3.14 22.35
CA GLY A 299 -1.11 -3.85 21.72
C GLY A 299 -1.09 -3.58 20.23
N GLY A 300 0.07 -3.81 19.63
CA GLY A 300 0.37 -3.43 18.27
C GLY A 300 1.85 -3.19 18.08
N TYR A 301 2.19 -2.44 17.04
CA TYR A 301 3.56 -2.32 16.57
C TYR A 301 3.99 -0.87 16.32
N THR A 302 5.26 -0.59 16.61
CA THR A 302 6.04 0.41 15.87
C THR A 302 7.11 -0.33 15.06
N ILE A 303 7.78 0.36 14.15
CA ILE A 303 8.86 -0.22 13.34
C ILE A 303 10.18 0.46 13.70
N ALA A 304 11.23 -0.32 14.01
CA ALA A 304 12.52 0.22 14.40
C ALA A 304 13.23 0.91 13.22
N ASN A 305 14.17 1.81 13.52
CA ASN A 305 14.93 2.50 12.48
C ASN A 305 15.75 1.51 11.64
N GLY A 306 15.75 1.72 10.32
CA GLY A 306 16.48 0.86 9.37
C GLY A 306 15.77 -0.43 8.97
N VAL A 307 14.57 -0.69 9.52
CA VAL A 307 13.69 -1.78 9.11
C VAL A 307 12.77 -1.30 7.98
N VAL A 308 12.49 -2.18 7.02
CA VAL A 308 11.46 -1.97 5.99
C VAL A 308 10.43 -3.08 6.17
N ILE A 309 9.16 -2.72 6.16
CA ILE A 309 8.04 -3.66 6.09
C ILE A 309 7.26 -3.29 4.84
N GLU A 310 7.05 -4.24 3.95
CA GLU A 310 6.54 -3.98 2.61
C GLU A 310 5.01 -4.01 2.58
N ASN A 311 4.36 -4.87 3.35
CA ASN A 311 2.95 -5.16 3.14
C ASN A 311 2.08 -4.85 4.37
N ALA A 312 0.83 -4.47 4.10
CA ALA A 312 -0.21 -4.33 5.11
C ALA A 312 -1.50 -5.04 4.68
N THR A 313 -2.08 -5.80 5.59
CA THR A 313 -3.42 -6.39 5.39
C THR A 313 -4.35 -5.95 6.53
N GLY A 314 -5.45 -5.29 6.17
CA GLY A 314 -6.55 -4.92 7.06
C GLY A 314 -7.44 -6.11 7.44
N GLY A 315 -8.66 -5.82 7.84
CA GLY A 315 -9.64 -6.73 8.41
C GLY A 315 -11.01 -6.64 7.72
N GLN A 316 -12.07 -6.59 8.53
CA GLN A 316 -13.47 -6.52 8.07
C GLN A 316 -14.14 -5.17 8.37
N ALA A 317 -13.40 -4.24 8.97
CA ALA A 317 -13.88 -2.94 9.38
C ALA A 317 -13.22 -1.86 8.53
N ALA A 318 -13.70 -0.62 8.62
CA ALA A 318 -13.06 0.50 7.95
C ALA A 318 -11.67 0.78 8.55
N ASP A 319 -10.63 0.46 7.78
CA ASP A 319 -9.24 0.46 8.18
C ASP A 319 -8.46 1.61 7.55
N THR A 320 -7.27 1.88 8.10
CA THR A 320 -6.34 2.89 7.57
C THR A 320 -4.97 2.26 7.42
N LEU A 321 -4.49 2.17 6.18
CA LEU A 321 -3.23 1.59 5.79
C LEU A 321 -2.34 2.69 5.19
N VAL A 322 -1.16 2.86 5.74
CA VAL A 322 -0.15 3.83 5.27
C VAL A 322 1.13 3.07 4.96
N GLY A 323 1.55 3.10 3.69
CA GLY A 323 2.80 2.56 3.20
C GLY A 323 4.00 3.44 3.56
N ASN A 324 5.11 3.23 2.86
CA ASN A 324 6.38 3.89 3.11
C ASN A 324 7.06 4.36 1.81
N ALA A 325 8.34 4.05 1.63
CA ALA A 325 9.11 4.48 0.46
C ALA A 325 9.58 3.30 -0.40
N ALA A 326 9.20 2.08 0.00
CA ALA A 326 9.40 0.85 -0.74
C ALA A 326 8.09 0.49 -1.45
N ALA A 327 8.17 -0.36 -2.47
CA ALA A 327 6.98 -0.94 -3.10
C ALA A 327 6.14 -1.69 -2.07
N ASN A 328 4.92 -1.23 -1.83
CA ASN A 328 4.01 -1.74 -0.82
C ASN A 328 2.86 -2.52 -1.44
N ALA A 329 2.44 -3.62 -0.80
CA ALA A 329 1.16 -4.26 -1.07
C ALA A 329 0.17 -3.92 0.05
N LEU A 330 -0.87 -3.15 -0.28
CA LEU A 330 -1.88 -2.67 0.64
C LEU A 330 -3.24 -3.31 0.30
N ASP A 331 -3.72 -4.14 1.23
CA ASP A 331 -5.01 -4.82 1.14
C ASP A 331 -5.87 -4.43 2.35
N GLY A 332 -6.86 -3.56 2.16
CA GLY A 332 -7.78 -3.15 3.23
C GLY A 332 -8.68 -4.30 3.72
N GLY A 333 -8.91 -5.30 2.87
CA GLY A 333 -9.88 -6.36 3.08
C GLY A 333 -11.31 -5.88 2.86
N ALA A 334 -12.22 -6.32 3.74
CA ALA A 334 -13.58 -5.82 3.70
C ALA A 334 -13.67 -4.58 4.60
N GLY A 335 -14.38 -3.56 4.18
CA GLY A 335 -14.41 -2.34 4.95
C GLY A 335 -14.78 -1.18 4.06
N ALA A 336 -14.49 0.03 4.49
CA ALA A 336 -14.45 1.18 3.60
C ALA A 336 -13.14 1.86 3.96
N ASP A 337 -12.08 1.42 3.30
CA ASP A 337 -10.73 1.53 3.81
C ASP A 337 -10.01 2.73 3.20
N THR A 338 -9.01 3.24 3.89
CA THR A 338 -8.13 4.29 3.37
C THR A 338 -6.73 3.74 3.23
N MET A 339 -6.24 3.70 2.00
CA MET A 339 -4.90 3.20 1.64
C MET A 339 -4.09 4.34 1.03
N THR A 340 -2.90 4.57 1.55
CA THR A 340 -1.93 5.57 1.04
C THR A 340 -0.58 4.88 0.90
N GLY A 341 -0.05 4.77 -0.30
CA GLY A 341 1.16 4.04 -0.63
C GLY A 341 2.41 4.78 -0.19
N GLY A 342 2.54 6.01 -0.68
CA GLY A 342 3.76 6.79 -0.48
C GLY A 342 4.66 6.58 -1.68
N ALA A 343 5.98 6.59 -1.50
CA ALA A 343 6.88 6.38 -2.64
C ALA A 343 7.13 4.89 -2.87
N GLY A 344 7.44 4.52 -4.12
CA GLY A 344 7.58 3.13 -4.52
C GLY A 344 6.52 2.76 -5.55
N ASP A 345 6.69 1.62 -6.22
CA ASP A 345 5.68 1.09 -7.13
C ASP A 345 4.69 0.25 -6.30
N ASP A 346 3.56 0.84 -5.94
CA ASP A 346 2.62 0.30 -4.96
C ASP A 346 1.49 -0.51 -5.60
N TYR A 347 1.00 -1.48 -4.84
CA TYR A 347 -0.07 -2.39 -5.23
C TYR A 347 -1.22 -2.35 -4.23
N TYR A 348 -2.43 -2.15 -4.77
CA TYR A 348 -3.66 -2.00 -3.99
C TYR A 348 -4.69 -3.05 -4.34
N VAL A 349 -5.39 -3.54 -3.31
CA VAL A 349 -6.58 -4.39 -3.48
C VAL A 349 -7.81 -3.59 -3.05
N VAL A 350 -8.76 -3.43 -3.97
CA VAL A 350 -10.03 -2.72 -3.74
C VAL A 350 -11.19 -3.70 -3.82
N GLU A 351 -11.82 -3.98 -2.68
CA GLU A 351 -12.94 -4.93 -2.57
C GLU A 351 -14.26 -4.26 -2.17
N ASN A 352 -14.21 -2.98 -1.77
CA ASN A 352 -15.38 -2.20 -1.40
C ASN A 352 -15.44 -0.87 -2.16
N VAL A 353 -16.64 -0.48 -2.58
CA VAL A 353 -16.89 0.82 -3.25
C VAL A 353 -16.60 2.03 -2.37
N GLY A 354 -16.47 1.84 -1.05
CA GLY A 354 -16.10 2.85 -0.08
C GLY A 354 -14.59 2.94 0.17
N ASP A 355 -13.78 2.07 -0.45
CA ASP A 355 -12.33 2.14 -0.33
C ASP A 355 -11.79 3.40 -1.02
N THR A 356 -10.66 3.87 -0.55
CA THR A 356 -9.99 5.07 -1.06
C THR A 356 -8.50 4.81 -1.17
N VAL A 357 -7.96 5.02 -2.36
CA VAL A 357 -6.53 4.94 -2.67
C VAL A 357 -6.01 6.36 -2.90
N THR A 358 -4.86 6.68 -2.31
CA THR A 358 -4.22 8.00 -2.42
C THR A 358 -2.76 7.85 -2.84
N GLU A 359 -2.43 8.44 -4.00
CA GLU A 359 -1.08 8.55 -4.55
C GLU A 359 -0.74 10.00 -4.91
N LEU A 360 0.55 10.37 -4.82
CA LEU A 360 1.04 11.68 -5.26
C LEU A 360 1.91 11.58 -6.52
N ALA A 361 1.97 12.69 -7.24
CA ALA A 361 2.72 12.77 -8.50
C ALA A 361 4.22 12.48 -8.29
N GLY A 362 4.73 11.49 -9.01
CA GLY A 362 6.15 11.11 -9.02
C GLY A 362 6.56 10.21 -7.86
N GLU A 363 5.60 9.57 -7.19
CA GLU A 363 5.86 8.61 -6.12
C GLU A 363 6.10 7.19 -6.63
N GLY A 364 5.58 6.80 -7.80
CA GLY A 364 5.75 5.44 -8.31
C GLY A 364 5.12 5.18 -9.66
N SER A 365 4.97 3.89 -9.97
CA SER A 365 4.02 3.37 -10.96
C SER A 365 3.12 2.34 -10.30
N ASP A 366 1.87 2.73 -10.07
CA ASP A 366 1.01 2.06 -9.10
C ASP A 366 -0.09 1.25 -9.78
N ILE A 367 -0.50 0.17 -9.12
CA ILE A 367 -1.46 -0.81 -9.65
C ILE A 367 -2.61 -1.02 -8.67
N ILE A 368 -3.84 -0.88 -9.15
CA ILE A 368 -5.06 -1.29 -8.44
C ILE A 368 -5.60 -2.59 -9.05
N ASP A 369 -5.82 -3.61 -8.21
CA ASP A 369 -6.74 -4.70 -8.50
C ASP A 369 -8.08 -4.43 -7.83
N THR A 370 -9.14 -4.26 -8.62
CA THR A 370 -10.48 -3.98 -8.11
C THR A 370 -11.46 -5.14 -8.36
N PHE A 371 -12.28 -5.45 -7.36
CA PHE A 371 -13.37 -6.42 -7.42
C PHE A 371 -14.75 -5.74 -7.47
N VAL A 372 -14.77 -4.41 -7.51
CA VAL A 372 -15.96 -3.57 -7.59
C VAL A 372 -15.80 -2.52 -8.70
N SER A 373 -16.90 -1.84 -9.07
CA SER A 373 -16.79 -0.67 -9.94
C SER A 373 -16.08 0.44 -9.18
N TYR A 374 -14.99 0.96 -9.75
CA TYR A 374 -14.08 1.86 -9.07
C TYR A 374 -13.38 2.75 -10.10
N ASP A 375 -13.30 4.04 -9.83
CA ASP A 375 -12.65 5.01 -10.71
C ASP A 375 -11.15 5.07 -10.42
N VAL A 376 -10.33 5.27 -11.45
CA VAL A 376 -8.88 5.39 -11.33
C VAL A 376 -8.54 6.68 -10.56
N PRO A 377 -7.93 6.61 -9.36
CA PRO A 377 -7.46 7.80 -8.67
C PRO A 377 -6.37 8.52 -9.46
N VAL A 378 -6.25 9.83 -9.28
CA VAL A 378 -5.16 10.59 -9.90
C VAL A 378 -3.81 10.06 -9.40
N ASN A 379 -2.86 9.93 -10.34
CA ASN A 379 -1.51 9.39 -10.14
C ASN A 379 -1.44 7.87 -9.92
N VAL A 380 -2.49 7.12 -10.24
CA VAL A 380 -2.40 5.66 -10.37
C VAL A 380 -2.36 5.32 -11.86
N GLU A 381 -1.37 4.54 -12.28
CA GLU A 381 -1.13 4.26 -13.70
C GLU A 381 -1.93 3.07 -14.24
N VAL A 382 -2.27 2.09 -13.40
CA VAL A 382 -2.91 0.84 -13.85
C VAL A 382 -4.09 0.46 -12.96
N LEU A 383 -5.25 0.22 -13.56
CA LEU A 383 -6.39 -0.42 -12.90
C LEU A 383 -6.75 -1.72 -13.63
N ARG A 384 -6.87 -2.81 -12.88
CA ARG A 384 -7.29 -4.11 -13.39
C ARG A 384 -8.53 -4.59 -12.65
N MET A 385 -9.60 -4.81 -13.38
CA MET A 385 -10.82 -5.42 -12.89
C MET A 385 -10.60 -6.92 -12.72
N GLN A 386 -11.03 -7.45 -11.58
CA GLN A 386 -10.89 -8.85 -11.24
C GLN A 386 -12.26 -9.54 -11.20
N GLY A 387 -12.25 -10.87 -11.19
CA GLY A 387 -13.47 -11.69 -11.13
C GLY A 387 -14.21 -11.77 -12.47
N THR A 388 -15.53 -11.94 -12.42
CA THR A 388 -16.39 -12.14 -13.61
C THR A 388 -17.66 -11.30 -13.56
N ALA A 389 -17.68 -10.27 -12.71
CA ALA A 389 -18.82 -9.37 -12.58
C ALA A 389 -18.74 -8.29 -13.65
N ASP A 390 -19.89 -7.79 -14.06
CA ASP A 390 -20.00 -6.59 -14.89
C ASP A 390 -19.57 -5.38 -14.04
N LEU A 391 -18.39 -4.84 -14.33
CA LEU A 391 -17.76 -3.75 -13.58
C LEU A 391 -17.54 -2.52 -14.46
N GLY A 392 -17.53 -1.33 -13.85
CA GLY A 392 -17.23 -0.09 -14.56
C GLY A 392 -16.15 0.75 -13.89
N THR A 393 -15.50 1.60 -14.68
CA THR A 393 -14.50 2.57 -14.22
C THR A 393 -14.53 3.82 -15.10
N ASN A 394 -14.25 4.96 -14.48
CA ASN A 394 -13.74 6.13 -15.16
C ASN A 394 -12.24 6.24 -14.90
N GLY A 395 -11.46 6.45 -15.95
CA GLY A 395 -10.07 6.88 -15.84
C GLY A 395 -9.94 8.24 -15.18
N SER A 396 -8.69 8.65 -15.03
CA SER A 396 -8.25 9.87 -14.39
C SER A 396 -8.11 11.01 -15.40
N VAL A 397 -7.24 11.98 -15.12
CA VAL A 397 -6.86 13.03 -16.07
C VAL A 397 -5.47 12.78 -16.67
N ASN A 398 -4.86 11.66 -16.29
CA ASN A 398 -3.54 11.23 -16.71
C ASN A 398 -3.68 10.11 -17.75
N ARG A 399 -2.55 9.59 -18.23
CA ARG A 399 -2.55 8.36 -19.02
C ARG A 399 -2.76 7.17 -18.09
N ASP A 400 -3.80 6.41 -18.35
CA ASP A 400 -4.12 5.19 -17.62
C ASP A 400 -4.04 3.94 -18.50
N ILE A 401 -3.74 2.81 -17.86
CA ILE A 401 -3.94 1.47 -18.43
C ILE A 401 -5.09 0.83 -17.66
N ILE A 402 -6.20 0.61 -18.36
CA ILE A 402 -7.40 0.02 -17.79
C ILE A 402 -7.60 -1.36 -18.40
N GLN A 403 -7.63 -2.38 -17.54
CA GLN A 403 -7.88 -3.76 -17.93
C GLN A 403 -9.18 -4.26 -17.30
N GLY A 404 -10.14 -4.64 -18.13
CA GLY A 404 -11.38 -5.32 -17.80
C GLY A 404 -11.19 -6.79 -17.41
N ASN A 405 -12.29 -7.41 -17.02
CA ASN A 405 -12.35 -8.80 -16.61
C ASN A 405 -13.09 -9.65 -17.67
N SER A 406 -13.80 -10.70 -17.28
CA SER A 406 -14.57 -11.53 -18.21
C SER A 406 -16.07 -11.23 -18.21
N GLY A 407 -16.49 -10.16 -17.53
CA GLY A 407 -17.86 -9.66 -17.49
C GLY A 407 -18.06 -8.55 -18.51
N ASN A 408 -19.27 -8.00 -18.60
CA ASN A 408 -19.54 -6.85 -19.47
C ASN A 408 -19.06 -5.58 -18.77
N ASN A 409 -17.92 -5.02 -19.21
CA ASN A 409 -17.26 -3.90 -18.58
C ASN A 409 -17.66 -2.56 -19.20
N TYR A 410 -17.79 -1.54 -18.34
CA TYR A 410 -18.01 -0.15 -18.74
C TYR A 410 -16.73 0.64 -18.50
N ILE A 411 -15.97 0.91 -19.56
CA ILE A 411 -14.65 1.54 -19.47
C ILE A 411 -14.71 2.92 -20.11
N ASN A 412 -14.55 3.96 -19.29
CA ASN A 412 -14.40 5.34 -19.77
C ASN A 412 -12.95 5.77 -19.56
N GLY A 413 -12.21 6.08 -20.63
CA GLY A 413 -10.81 6.54 -20.53
C GLY A 413 -10.69 7.83 -19.73
N ALA A 414 -11.73 8.68 -19.76
CA ALA A 414 -11.65 10.06 -19.32
C ALA A 414 -10.45 10.78 -19.98
N GLY A 415 -9.92 11.83 -19.36
CA GLY A 415 -8.89 12.62 -20.04
C GLY A 415 -7.54 11.93 -19.95
N GLY A 416 -6.82 11.79 -21.05
CA GLY A 416 -5.58 11.03 -21.01
C GLY A 416 -5.12 10.66 -22.40
N LEU A 417 -4.17 9.73 -22.47
CA LEU A 417 -3.89 9.00 -23.71
C LEU A 417 -3.93 7.54 -23.32
N ASP A 418 -5.12 6.97 -23.31
CA ASP A 418 -5.41 5.78 -22.50
C ASP A 418 -5.35 4.48 -23.29
N LEU A 419 -5.03 3.40 -22.58
CA LEU A 419 -5.11 2.05 -23.10
C LEU A 419 -6.22 1.29 -22.35
N MET A 420 -7.28 0.96 -23.06
CA MET A 420 -8.44 0.26 -22.54
C MET A 420 -8.51 -1.15 -23.13
N VAL A 421 -8.52 -2.17 -22.28
CA VAL A 421 -8.56 -3.58 -22.66
C VAL A 421 -9.76 -4.21 -21.98
N GLY A 422 -10.77 -4.72 -22.70
CA GLY A 422 -12.01 -5.21 -22.07
C GLY A 422 -11.92 -6.66 -21.68
N GLY A 423 -11.57 -7.51 -22.64
CA GLY A 423 -11.18 -8.88 -22.38
C GLY A 423 -12.20 -9.87 -22.94
N SER A 424 -13.23 -10.20 -22.20
CA SER A 424 -14.34 -11.02 -22.71
C SER A 424 -15.62 -10.54 -22.07
N GLY A 425 -16.76 -10.77 -22.70
CA GLY A 425 -17.98 -10.06 -22.37
C GLY A 425 -18.26 -9.01 -23.44
N ASN A 426 -19.44 -8.40 -23.36
CA ASN A 426 -19.85 -7.33 -24.25
C ASN A 426 -19.51 -6.00 -23.56
N ASP A 427 -18.37 -5.45 -23.92
CA ASP A 427 -17.77 -4.29 -23.27
C ASP A 427 -18.23 -2.98 -23.91
N THR A 428 -18.25 -1.92 -23.12
CA THR A 428 -18.65 -0.57 -23.56
C THR A 428 -17.56 0.43 -23.22
N TYR A 429 -17.08 1.12 -24.25
CA TYR A 429 -16.01 2.11 -24.18
C TYR A 429 -16.54 3.53 -24.34
N THR A 430 -15.98 4.46 -23.59
CA THR A 430 -16.12 5.90 -23.85
C THR A 430 -14.76 6.48 -24.20
N ILE A 431 -14.68 7.09 -25.39
CA ILE A 431 -13.49 7.73 -25.94
C ILE A 431 -13.64 9.25 -25.88
N ASP A 432 -12.63 9.93 -25.32
CA ASP A 432 -12.57 11.39 -25.30
C ASP A 432 -11.26 11.99 -25.85
N ASP A 433 -10.21 11.18 -26.02
CA ASP A 433 -9.05 11.53 -26.85
C ASP A 433 -8.98 10.64 -28.10
N SER A 434 -8.75 11.28 -29.25
CA SER A 434 -8.59 10.60 -30.54
C SER A 434 -7.42 9.61 -30.59
N GLN A 435 -6.52 9.65 -29.61
CA GLN A 435 -5.37 8.78 -29.47
C GLN A 435 -5.57 7.66 -28.44
N ASP A 436 -6.72 7.60 -27.77
CA ASP A 436 -7.08 6.46 -26.92
C ASP A 436 -7.10 5.18 -27.75
N ALA A 437 -6.63 4.10 -27.15
CA ALA A 437 -6.54 2.79 -27.78
C ALA A 437 -7.42 1.78 -27.05
N VAL A 438 -8.27 1.10 -27.80
CA VAL A 438 -9.07 -0.05 -27.33
C VAL A 438 -8.43 -1.34 -27.84
N ILE A 439 -8.41 -2.38 -27.02
CA ILE A 439 -7.99 -3.73 -27.40
C ILE A 439 -9.03 -4.73 -26.93
N GLU A 440 -9.65 -5.44 -27.88
CA GLU A 440 -10.49 -6.60 -27.61
C GLU A 440 -9.87 -7.93 -28.02
N ALA A 441 -10.40 -9.01 -27.44
CA ALA A 441 -10.07 -10.36 -27.84
C ALA A 441 -10.99 -10.83 -28.96
N ALA A 442 -10.44 -11.52 -29.96
CA ALA A 442 -11.27 -12.13 -31.01
C ALA A 442 -12.31 -13.10 -30.40
N GLY A 443 -13.59 -12.83 -30.66
CA GLY A 443 -14.71 -13.55 -30.06
C GLY A 443 -14.92 -13.26 -28.56
N GLY A 444 -14.50 -12.08 -28.11
CA GLY A 444 -14.67 -11.54 -26.76
C GLY A 444 -16.12 -11.25 -26.40
N GLY A 445 -16.89 -10.70 -27.34
CA GLY A 445 -18.31 -10.39 -27.17
C GLY A 445 -18.83 -9.60 -28.37
N ASP A 446 -19.90 -8.83 -28.14
CA ASP A 446 -20.30 -7.74 -29.03
C ASP A 446 -20.02 -6.40 -28.31
N ASP A 447 -19.04 -5.65 -28.78
CA ASP A 447 -18.42 -4.53 -28.10
C ASP A 447 -18.82 -3.18 -28.72
N VAL A 448 -18.94 -2.15 -27.88
CA VAL A 448 -19.47 -0.84 -28.28
C VAL A 448 -18.56 0.30 -27.88
N ILE A 449 -18.18 1.15 -28.83
CA ILE A 449 -17.52 2.43 -28.59
C ILE A 449 -18.53 3.58 -28.68
N TYR A 450 -18.55 4.43 -27.65
CA TYR A 450 -19.10 5.79 -27.72
C TYR A 450 -17.93 6.78 -27.78
N THR A 451 -17.88 7.62 -28.81
CA THR A 451 -16.79 8.61 -28.95
C THR A 451 -17.33 10.03 -28.99
N SER A 452 -16.73 10.92 -28.21
CA SER A 452 -17.03 12.37 -28.21
C SER A 452 -16.10 13.16 -29.13
N VAL A 453 -15.12 12.48 -29.73
CA VAL A 453 -14.14 13.00 -30.68
C VAL A 453 -14.19 12.26 -32.02
N ASP A 454 -13.62 12.89 -33.06
CA ASP A 454 -13.37 12.24 -34.33
C ASP A 454 -12.48 11.00 -34.10
N TYR A 455 -12.96 9.83 -34.53
CA TYR A 455 -12.31 8.57 -34.17
C TYR A 455 -12.14 7.64 -35.36
N VAL A 456 -11.05 6.86 -35.31
CA VAL A 456 -10.69 5.88 -36.32
C VAL A 456 -10.37 4.59 -35.58
N LEU A 457 -11.15 3.55 -35.84
CA LEU A 457 -10.85 2.23 -35.31
C LEU A 457 -9.47 1.79 -35.82
N LEU A 458 -8.62 1.33 -34.89
CA LEU A 458 -7.35 0.70 -35.20
C LEU A 458 -7.65 -0.69 -35.81
N GLY A 459 -6.73 -1.18 -36.64
CA GLY A 459 -6.95 -2.43 -37.37
C GLY A 459 -7.10 -3.64 -36.44
N ASP A 460 -8.12 -4.46 -36.72
CA ASP A 460 -8.40 -5.73 -36.04
C ASP A 460 -8.67 -5.52 -34.53
N GLN A 461 -9.41 -4.44 -34.20
CA GLN A 461 -9.78 -4.12 -32.82
C GLN A 461 -10.94 -4.96 -32.28
N GLU A 462 -11.58 -5.78 -33.13
CA GLU A 462 -12.75 -6.61 -32.78
C GLU A 462 -13.88 -5.78 -32.15
N ILE A 463 -14.16 -4.59 -32.71
CA ILE A 463 -15.27 -3.72 -32.29
C ILE A 463 -16.44 -3.86 -33.26
N GLU A 464 -17.60 -4.26 -32.76
CA GLU A 464 -18.80 -4.45 -33.56
C GLU A 464 -19.55 -3.13 -33.79
N THR A 465 -19.61 -2.24 -32.80
CA THR A 465 -20.37 -0.99 -32.91
C THR A 465 -19.56 0.23 -32.46
N ALA A 466 -19.56 1.30 -33.25
CA ALA A 466 -19.04 2.59 -32.85
C ALA A 466 -20.07 3.71 -33.10
N ILE A 467 -20.23 4.62 -32.13
CA ILE A 467 -21.28 5.62 -32.09
C ILE A 467 -20.67 7.00 -31.81
N LEU A 468 -20.94 7.97 -32.69
CA LEU A 468 -20.58 9.36 -32.46
C LEU A 468 -21.50 9.99 -31.41
N THR A 469 -20.90 10.74 -30.50
CA THR A 469 -21.58 11.52 -29.49
C THR A 469 -21.05 12.95 -29.48
N GLU A 470 -21.74 13.82 -28.76
CA GLU A 470 -21.35 15.23 -28.61
C GLU A 470 -21.05 15.93 -29.94
N ASN A 471 -19.84 16.47 -30.13
CA ASN A 471 -19.48 17.29 -31.29
C ASN A 471 -18.61 16.54 -32.32
N ALA A 472 -18.38 15.24 -32.13
CA ALA A 472 -17.65 14.43 -33.10
C ALA A 472 -18.42 14.34 -34.42
N VAL A 473 -17.69 14.35 -35.53
CA VAL A 473 -18.30 14.30 -36.87
C VAL A 473 -17.62 13.31 -37.81
N ILE A 474 -16.46 12.74 -37.45
CA ILE A 474 -15.77 11.74 -38.26
C ILE A 474 -15.73 10.41 -37.51
N LEU A 475 -16.22 9.35 -38.14
CA LEU A 475 -16.07 7.98 -37.65
C LEU A 475 -15.60 7.08 -38.79
N ARG A 476 -14.51 6.35 -38.56
CA ARG A 476 -13.99 5.39 -39.53
C ARG A 476 -13.81 4.01 -38.91
N GLY A 477 -14.30 2.98 -39.59
CA GLY A 477 -14.16 1.57 -39.22
C GLY A 477 -12.76 1.02 -39.47
N ASP A 478 -12.63 -0.31 -39.39
CA ASP A 478 -11.39 -1.07 -39.58
C ASP A 478 -11.47 -2.07 -40.74
N ASN A 479 -11.01 -3.32 -40.58
CA ASN A 479 -11.17 -4.35 -41.61
C ASN A 479 -12.23 -5.41 -41.24
N SER A 480 -12.89 -5.22 -40.09
CA SER A 480 -13.94 -6.08 -39.57
C SER A 480 -15.31 -5.55 -39.97
N ASP A 481 -16.35 -6.36 -39.84
CA ASP A 481 -17.73 -5.92 -40.09
C ASP A 481 -18.18 -4.97 -38.96
N ASN A 482 -18.16 -3.65 -39.18
CA ASN A 482 -18.53 -2.66 -38.17
C ASN A 482 -19.94 -2.06 -38.41
N GLN A 483 -20.63 -1.74 -37.30
CA GLN A 483 -21.79 -0.85 -37.29
C GLN A 483 -21.35 0.56 -36.85
N LEU A 484 -21.34 1.51 -37.78
CA LEU A 484 -20.93 2.90 -37.54
C LEU A 484 -22.17 3.80 -37.48
N ILE A 485 -22.40 4.45 -36.34
CA ILE A 485 -23.57 5.31 -36.10
C ILE A 485 -23.10 6.74 -35.86
N GLY A 486 -23.64 7.68 -36.63
CA GLY A 486 -23.46 9.11 -36.53
C GLY A 486 -24.28 9.75 -35.41
N ASN A 487 -24.55 11.04 -35.54
CA ASN A 487 -25.32 11.86 -34.63
C ASN A 487 -26.16 12.89 -35.42
N ASP A 488 -26.68 13.94 -34.77
CA ASP A 488 -27.52 14.94 -35.46
C ASP A 488 -26.70 16.03 -36.23
N PHE A 489 -25.37 15.88 -36.31
CA PHE A 489 -24.49 16.76 -37.08
C PHE A 489 -24.17 16.16 -38.45
N ILE A 490 -23.63 16.99 -39.35
CA ILE A 490 -23.08 16.50 -40.63
C ILE A 490 -21.88 15.59 -40.35
N ASN A 491 -22.03 14.30 -40.59
CA ASN A 491 -21.03 13.29 -40.31
C ASN A 491 -20.27 12.85 -41.57
N VAL A 492 -19.07 12.32 -41.35
CA VAL A 492 -18.28 11.61 -42.36
C VAL A 492 -18.06 10.19 -41.83
N LEU A 493 -18.70 9.22 -42.46
CA LEU A 493 -18.66 7.81 -42.09
C LEU A 493 -17.93 7.01 -43.17
N GLU A 494 -16.95 6.20 -42.79
CA GLU A 494 -16.18 5.32 -43.70
C GLU A 494 -16.00 3.94 -43.06
N GLY A 495 -16.54 2.88 -43.68
CA GLY A 495 -16.40 1.50 -43.18
C GLY A 495 -14.96 0.96 -43.28
N LYS A 496 -14.31 1.22 -44.43
CA LYS A 496 -13.01 0.72 -44.89
C LYS A 496 -13.04 -0.71 -45.42
N GLY A 497 -12.88 -1.73 -44.58
CA GLY A 497 -12.82 -3.14 -44.97
C GLY A 497 -13.83 -3.95 -44.18
N GLY A 498 -14.33 -5.05 -44.73
CA GLY A 498 -15.44 -5.78 -44.11
C GLY A 498 -16.78 -5.34 -44.67
N THR A 499 -17.87 -5.96 -44.20
CA THR A 499 -19.24 -5.64 -44.58
C THR A 499 -19.85 -4.71 -43.53
N ASP A 500 -19.78 -3.41 -43.79
CA ASP A 500 -20.14 -2.41 -42.79
C ASP A 500 -21.61 -1.94 -42.89
N TYR A 501 -22.15 -1.47 -41.77
CA TYR A 501 -23.44 -0.76 -41.71
C TYR A 501 -23.26 0.66 -41.18
N LEU A 502 -23.45 1.66 -42.05
CA LEU A 502 -23.23 3.07 -41.73
C LEU A 502 -24.58 3.78 -41.61
N LEU A 503 -24.81 4.47 -40.50
CA LEU A 503 -26.04 5.20 -40.21
C LEU A 503 -25.70 6.65 -39.80
N GLY A 504 -26.00 7.64 -40.63
CA GLY A 504 -25.71 9.06 -40.39
C GLY A 504 -26.59 9.70 -39.32
N LEU A 505 -27.85 9.25 -39.19
CA LEU A 505 -28.92 9.84 -38.40
C LEU A 505 -29.45 11.17 -38.97
N GLY A 506 -29.10 12.29 -38.35
CA GLY A 506 -29.63 13.59 -38.73
C GLY A 506 -28.52 14.47 -39.27
N GLY A 507 -28.70 15.11 -40.41
CA GLY A 507 -27.62 15.86 -41.03
C GLY A 507 -27.73 15.76 -42.54
N ASP A 508 -26.78 16.41 -43.23
CA ASP A 508 -26.50 16.14 -44.64
C ASP A 508 -25.17 15.39 -44.67
N ASP A 509 -25.21 14.09 -44.47
CA ASP A 509 -24.05 13.27 -44.12
C ASP A 509 -23.21 12.85 -45.33
N ILE A 510 -21.99 12.40 -45.08
CA ILE A 510 -21.06 11.92 -46.10
C ILE A 510 -20.70 10.47 -45.81
N PHE A 511 -21.14 9.58 -46.68
CA PHE A 511 -20.75 8.18 -46.69
C PHE A 511 -19.60 7.98 -47.66
N GLN A 512 -18.42 7.61 -47.16
CA GLN A 512 -17.22 7.40 -47.96
C GLN A 512 -17.11 5.93 -48.39
N VAL A 513 -16.99 5.70 -49.70
CA VAL A 513 -16.78 4.35 -50.25
C VAL A 513 -15.29 4.10 -50.41
N SER A 514 -14.79 3.10 -49.68
CA SER A 514 -13.40 2.63 -49.77
C SER A 514 -13.27 1.56 -50.87
N LEU A 515 -12.03 1.24 -51.28
CA LEU A 515 -11.79 0.05 -52.10
C LEU A 515 -11.37 -1.08 -51.17
N GLU A 516 -12.18 -2.12 -51.11
CA GLU A 516 -11.94 -3.25 -50.20
C GLU A 516 -11.05 -4.31 -50.86
N ALA A 517 -10.29 -5.04 -50.03
CA ALA A 517 -9.44 -6.13 -50.49
C ALA A 517 -10.27 -7.32 -51.00
N ASN A 518 -11.44 -7.56 -50.40
CA ASN A 518 -12.36 -8.63 -50.77
C ASN A 518 -13.60 -8.04 -51.46
N ALA A 519 -13.69 -8.18 -52.77
CA ALA A 519 -14.78 -7.62 -53.57
C ALA A 519 -16.18 -8.21 -53.31
N THR A 520 -16.35 -9.10 -52.32
CA THR A 520 -17.66 -9.58 -51.87
C THR A 520 -18.20 -8.83 -50.66
N ASP A 521 -17.33 -8.11 -49.97
CA ASP A 521 -17.69 -7.27 -48.84
C ASP A 521 -18.57 -6.12 -49.38
N LEU A 522 -19.58 -5.73 -48.58
CA LEU A 522 -20.69 -4.93 -49.08
C LEU A 522 -21.24 -3.97 -48.03
N ASP A 523 -20.68 -2.76 -48.03
CA ASP A 523 -21.17 -1.68 -47.17
C ASP A 523 -22.62 -1.30 -47.45
N VAL A 524 -23.35 -0.99 -46.38
CA VAL A 524 -24.75 -0.59 -46.40
C VAL A 524 -24.92 0.76 -45.72
N PHE A 525 -25.42 1.75 -46.47
CA PHE A 525 -25.84 3.04 -45.94
C PHE A 525 -27.29 2.92 -45.47
N GLY A 526 -27.49 3.01 -44.16
CA GLY A 526 -28.76 2.76 -43.48
C GLY A 526 -29.81 3.85 -43.71
N ASP A 527 -29.36 5.10 -43.74
CA ASP A 527 -30.16 6.29 -43.98
C ASP A 527 -29.44 7.22 -44.94
N PHE A 528 -29.89 7.23 -46.20
CA PHE A 528 -29.47 8.21 -47.19
C PHE A 528 -30.63 9.17 -47.45
N GLU A 529 -30.67 10.27 -46.69
CA GLU A 529 -31.63 11.35 -46.82
C GLU A 529 -31.27 12.27 -48.00
N GLY A 530 -32.30 12.73 -48.71
CA GLY A 530 -32.11 13.76 -49.75
C GLY A 530 -31.51 13.29 -51.08
N ALA A 531 -31.63 12.01 -51.45
CA ALA A 531 -31.25 11.52 -52.78
C ALA A 531 -31.85 12.38 -53.92
N GLY A 532 -30.98 13.09 -54.65
CA GLY A 532 -31.33 13.95 -55.78
C GLY A 532 -31.75 15.38 -55.41
N VAL A 533 -31.49 15.85 -54.18
CA VAL A 533 -31.74 17.26 -53.76
C VAL A 533 -30.45 18.00 -53.39
N ILE A 534 -30.47 19.33 -53.54
CA ILE A 534 -29.35 20.19 -53.13
C ILE A 534 -29.37 20.34 -51.60
N GLY A 535 -28.42 19.70 -50.91
CA GLY A 535 -28.32 19.73 -49.44
C GLY A 535 -29.04 18.55 -48.81
N GLY A 536 -28.49 17.36 -49.05
CA GLY A 536 -28.83 16.09 -48.42
C GLY A 536 -27.56 15.23 -48.43
N ASP A 537 -27.68 13.98 -48.03
CA ASP A 537 -26.55 13.06 -47.89
C ASP A 537 -25.80 12.86 -49.19
N ARG A 538 -24.50 12.59 -49.07
CA ARG A 538 -23.58 12.47 -50.19
C ARG A 538 -22.70 11.26 -50.07
N ILE A 539 -22.27 10.78 -51.22
CA ILE A 539 -21.30 9.69 -51.35
C ILE A 539 -19.96 10.28 -51.77
N ALA A 540 -18.95 10.11 -50.92
CA ALA A 540 -17.58 10.51 -51.23
C ALA A 540 -16.83 9.35 -51.89
N LEU A 541 -16.20 9.64 -53.03
CA LEU A 541 -15.39 8.69 -53.79
C LEU A 541 -13.96 9.25 -53.91
N ASP A 542 -12.97 8.51 -53.44
CA ASP A 542 -11.56 8.93 -53.51
C ASP A 542 -11.07 8.98 -54.98
N ALA A 543 -10.77 10.18 -55.50
CA ALA A 543 -10.29 10.34 -56.87
C ALA A 543 -8.90 9.72 -57.09
N ALA A 544 -8.11 9.47 -56.03
CA ALA A 544 -6.84 8.76 -56.14
C ALA A 544 -7.04 7.27 -56.46
N ILE A 545 -8.16 6.69 -56.03
CA ILE A 545 -8.53 5.30 -56.29
C ILE A 545 -9.30 5.20 -57.62
N TRP A 546 -10.37 5.98 -57.76
CA TRP A 546 -11.34 5.83 -58.84
C TRP A 546 -11.00 6.64 -60.09
N GLY A 547 -10.12 7.64 -59.96
CA GLY A 547 -9.90 8.66 -60.97
C GLY A 547 -11.01 9.72 -60.97
N MET A 548 -10.68 10.95 -61.37
CA MET A 548 -11.71 12.01 -61.52
C MET A 548 -12.75 11.70 -62.61
N ASP A 549 -12.49 10.70 -63.44
CA ASP A 549 -13.36 10.15 -64.48
C ASP A 549 -13.97 8.79 -64.12
N GLY A 550 -13.94 8.41 -62.83
CA GLY A 550 -14.62 7.23 -62.31
C GLY A 550 -16.12 7.24 -62.62
N ILE A 551 -16.72 6.05 -62.65
CA ILE A 551 -18.11 5.84 -63.07
C ILE A 551 -18.86 5.11 -61.97
N VAL A 552 -20.03 5.65 -61.57
CA VAL A 552 -20.99 4.98 -60.69
C VAL A 552 -22.13 4.40 -61.54
N TYR A 553 -22.45 3.12 -61.34
CA TYR A 553 -23.57 2.46 -62.01
C TYR A 553 -24.50 1.75 -61.02
N GLN A 554 -25.80 1.86 -61.28
CA GLN A 554 -26.86 1.21 -60.51
C GLN A 554 -27.05 -0.23 -60.97
N VAL A 555 -26.92 -1.19 -60.04
CA VAL A 555 -27.06 -2.64 -60.30
C VAL A 555 -28.46 -3.14 -59.95
N SER A 556 -29.05 -2.60 -58.87
CA SER A 556 -30.42 -2.88 -58.44
C SER A 556 -31.04 -1.60 -57.85
N GLN A 557 -32.26 -1.68 -57.33
CA GLN A 557 -32.91 -0.52 -56.71
C GLN A 557 -32.07 0.08 -55.58
N THR A 558 -31.41 -0.77 -54.77
CA THR A 558 -30.67 -0.38 -53.57
C THR A 558 -29.17 -0.63 -53.69
N SER A 559 -28.66 -1.10 -54.83
CA SER A 559 -27.25 -1.49 -54.98
C SER A 559 -26.58 -0.81 -56.16
N PHE A 560 -25.35 -0.36 -55.91
CA PHE A 560 -24.55 0.45 -56.82
C PHE A 560 -23.11 -0.08 -56.84
N ILE A 561 -22.40 0.20 -57.94
CA ILE A 561 -20.97 -0.05 -58.05
C ILE A 561 -20.29 1.23 -58.51
N VAL A 562 -19.18 1.56 -57.87
CA VAL A 562 -18.20 2.52 -58.38
C VAL A 562 -17.07 1.77 -59.08
N ALA A 563 -16.62 2.25 -60.23
CA ALA A 563 -15.48 1.69 -60.95
C ALA A 563 -14.61 2.78 -61.59
N THR A 564 -13.33 2.46 -61.73
CA THR A 564 -12.39 3.26 -62.56
C THR A 564 -12.88 3.40 -64.00
N ALA A 565 -12.49 4.45 -64.72
CA ALA A 565 -12.91 4.69 -66.11
C ALA A 565 -12.61 3.52 -67.08
N GLN A 566 -11.53 2.77 -66.84
CA GLN A 566 -11.14 1.58 -67.61
C GLN A 566 -11.67 0.26 -67.01
N ASN A 567 -12.48 0.34 -65.95
CA ASN A 567 -13.08 -0.78 -65.24
C ASN A 567 -12.05 -1.80 -64.71
N THR A 568 -10.88 -1.30 -64.26
CA THR A 568 -9.79 -2.12 -63.70
C THR A 568 -9.96 -2.42 -62.21
N MET A 569 -10.70 -1.57 -61.49
CA MET A 569 -11.09 -1.74 -60.09
C MET A 569 -12.56 -1.34 -59.93
N GLN A 570 -13.28 -2.03 -59.03
CA GLN A 570 -14.70 -1.80 -58.74
C GLN A 570 -14.99 -2.10 -57.26
N GLN A 571 -15.91 -1.36 -56.63
CA GLN A 571 -16.45 -1.64 -55.30
C GLN A 571 -17.98 -1.55 -55.34
N GLN A 572 -18.67 -2.49 -54.70
CA GLN A 572 -20.13 -2.48 -54.59
C GLN A 572 -20.54 -1.94 -53.22
N PHE A 573 -21.64 -1.18 -53.16
CA PHE A 573 -22.26 -0.72 -51.91
C PHE A 573 -23.79 -0.72 -52.03
N GLN A 574 -24.49 -0.60 -50.91
CA GLN A 574 -25.95 -0.52 -50.83
C GLN A 574 -26.45 0.72 -50.11
N ILE A 575 -27.66 1.13 -50.47
CA ILE A 575 -28.43 2.17 -49.79
C ILE A 575 -29.78 1.56 -49.40
N ALA A 576 -29.99 1.35 -48.10
CA ALA A 576 -31.07 0.52 -47.58
C ALA A 576 -32.45 1.20 -47.66
N ASN A 577 -32.52 2.52 -47.48
CA ASN A 577 -33.77 3.26 -47.30
C ASN A 577 -34.40 3.80 -48.62
N ILE A 578 -33.94 3.35 -49.79
CA ILE A 578 -34.52 3.77 -51.08
C ILE A 578 -35.89 3.14 -51.32
N THR A 579 -36.95 3.92 -51.11
CA THR A 579 -38.36 3.47 -51.22
C THR A 579 -39.02 3.69 -52.59
N ALA A 580 -38.45 4.48 -53.50
CA ALA A 580 -39.09 4.86 -54.77
C ALA A 580 -38.59 4.05 -56.00
N PRO A 581 -39.49 3.61 -56.91
CA PRO A 581 -39.11 2.85 -58.11
C PRO A 581 -38.79 3.78 -59.27
N THR A 582 -37.58 4.34 -59.34
CA THR A 582 -37.10 5.06 -60.54
C THR A 582 -35.63 4.76 -60.84
N THR A 583 -35.29 4.65 -62.11
CA THR A 583 -33.91 4.59 -62.61
C THR A 583 -33.22 5.95 -62.41
N ASN A 584 -31.95 5.97 -61.97
CA ASN A 584 -31.13 7.16 -61.65
C ASN A 584 -31.48 7.84 -60.31
N LEU A 585 -31.44 7.07 -59.22
CA LEU A 585 -31.70 7.57 -57.86
C LEU A 585 -30.55 8.40 -57.26
N ILE A 586 -29.33 8.27 -57.80
CA ILE A 586 -28.18 9.10 -57.46
C ILE A 586 -27.77 9.92 -58.70
N ALA A 587 -27.93 11.23 -58.62
CA ALA A 587 -27.50 12.22 -59.61
C ALA A 587 -26.06 12.67 -59.35
N GLY A 588 -25.45 13.40 -60.29
CA GLY A 588 -24.07 13.89 -60.13
C GLY A 588 -23.86 14.88 -58.97
N ASP A 589 -24.91 15.29 -58.27
CA ASP A 589 -24.85 16.13 -57.07
C ASP A 589 -24.84 15.30 -55.77
N ASP A 590 -25.20 14.01 -55.84
CA ASP A 590 -25.29 13.10 -54.69
C ASP A 590 -23.99 12.33 -54.44
N TYR A 591 -23.05 12.39 -55.39
CA TYR A 591 -21.70 11.85 -55.23
C TYR A 591 -20.68 12.80 -55.83
N TYR A 592 -19.46 12.76 -55.30
CA TYR A 592 -18.36 13.51 -55.86
C TYR A 592 -17.06 12.71 -55.79
N PHE A 593 -16.19 12.96 -56.77
CA PHE A 593 -14.82 12.47 -56.76
C PHE A 593 -13.94 13.54 -56.10
N GLY A 594 -13.60 13.29 -54.84
CA GLY A 594 -12.87 14.20 -53.96
C GLY A 594 -11.37 14.17 -54.17
#